data_AF-A0A7V3DJ69-F1
#
_entry.id   AF-A0A7V3DJ69-F1
#
_cell.length_a   1.000
_cell.length_b   1.000
_cell.length_c   1.000
_cell.angle_alpha   90.00
_cell.angle_beta   90.00
_cell.angle_gamma   90.00
#
_symmetry.space_group_name_H-M   'P 1'
#
loop_
_entity.id
_entity.type
_entity.pdbx_description
1 polymer ?
#
loop_
_entity_poly.entity_id
_entity_poly.type
_entity_poly.pdbx_seq_one_letter_code
_entity_poly.pdbx_strand_id
1 'polypeptide(L)'
;MWGAGRVGSFLALLGAVLATACWAGLDKVGSQSPVDVLIVNGSVRTAQGKGIGDAELSFFVDGKKLDLEEARTSEQGTYQVELRLPRGALPGARVEMEVHRPSFKPSGRIPLERVFEEQVDQAGNRVYLAHQSLRLERAISPAFWIAAGVLLGVYGLIALEVMHRTLAALLGASVLLFVTYTAGTFYPGYAILSFEEAIRAIDMNVIFLLMAMMIIVGVLKRTGVFQWIAYKSFQVARGNVYVLSVVLMVVTAICSAFLDNVTTMLLIIPVTVEVCVTLKINPVSLLIPEVFACNVGGTATLIGDPPNIMIGSYAKLSFMDFVANLTIICGICLVFSMLYCLAWYRKEYAKAQVGNVGEMIQRLKEEYQITNRKLLTQGGVVLGATIFLFIIHGALHMEPSIAAMIGAAVLLVVSGVNIVEMLEHEIEWPTLIFFMMLFVVVAGAEHTGLIQMIADWVKDVSGGSLVMAIVMILWVSAILSAIVDNIPFTATMLPIVAYLTGVIPGAQGGVLWWALALGACLGGNGTMIGASANVVTVGMAERAGYTISFMEYAKVAFLPMMVTVALSMGWLLLVEV
;
A
#
# COMPACT_ATOMS: atom_id res chain seq x y z
N MET A 1 -31.42 -38.75 15.76
CA MET A 1 -30.47 -39.15 16.84
C MET A 1 -29.05 -39.21 16.30
N TRP A 2 -28.43 -38.06 16.02
CA TRP A 2 -27.08 -37.98 15.45
C TRP A 2 -26.36 -36.85 16.19
N GLY A 3 -25.79 -37.15 17.35
CA GLY A 3 -25.17 -36.15 18.21
C GLY A 3 -24.74 -36.77 19.52
N ALA A 4 -23.49 -37.25 19.59
CA ALA A 4 -22.73 -37.52 20.81
C ALA A 4 -21.35 -38.12 20.46
N GLY A 5 -21.28 -38.97 19.41
CA GLY A 5 -20.09 -39.77 19.12
C GLY A 5 -18.86 -39.00 18.59
N ARG A 6 -19.04 -37.94 17.79
CA ARG A 6 -17.90 -37.24 17.15
C ARG A 6 -17.23 -36.19 18.03
N VAL A 7 -17.92 -35.64 19.02
CA VAL A 7 -17.34 -34.67 19.96
C VAL A 7 -16.44 -35.38 20.98
N GLY A 8 -16.82 -36.60 21.39
CA GLY A 8 -15.99 -37.47 22.24
C GLY A 8 -14.69 -37.90 21.56
N SER A 9 -14.72 -38.21 20.25
CA SER A 9 -13.50 -38.58 19.50
C SER A 9 -12.54 -37.40 19.31
N PHE A 10 -13.06 -36.18 19.15
CA PHE A 10 -12.24 -34.98 18.98
C PHE A 10 -11.62 -34.50 20.30
N LEU A 11 -12.35 -34.61 21.41
CA LEU A 11 -11.82 -34.32 22.76
C LEU A 11 -10.85 -35.40 23.27
N ALA A 12 -11.03 -36.67 22.88
CA ALA A 12 -10.07 -37.73 23.19
C ALA A 12 -8.74 -37.56 22.42
N LEU A 13 -8.79 -37.05 21.19
CA LEU A 13 -7.59 -36.70 20.41
C LEU A 13 -6.89 -35.45 20.97
N LEU A 14 -7.63 -34.44 21.44
CA LEU A 14 -7.03 -33.29 22.14
C LEU A 14 -6.39 -33.68 23.48
N GLY A 15 -7.00 -34.61 24.23
CA GLY A 15 -6.46 -35.15 25.47
C GLY A 15 -5.19 -35.99 25.27
N ALA A 16 -5.10 -36.75 24.17
CA ALA A 16 -3.92 -37.54 23.82
C ALA A 16 -2.75 -36.67 23.33
N VAL A 17 -3.02 -35.53 22.69
CA VAL A 17 -1.99 -34.56 22.26
C VAL A 17 -1.48 -33.70 23.43
N LEU A 18 -2.34 -33.38 24.40
CA LEU A 18 -1.92 -32.65 25.61
C LEU A 18 -1.19 -33.55 26.64
N ALA A 19 -1.51 -34.84 26.69
CA ALA A 19 -0.79 -35.80 27.54
C ALA A 19 0.58 -36.21 26.98
N THR A 20 0.78 -36.13 25.66
CA THR A 20 2.10 -36.34 25.02
C THR A 20 2.99 -35.10 25.05
N ALA A 21 2.42 -33.90 25.22
CA ALA A 21 3.19 -32.66 25.39
C ALA A 21 3.71 -32.42 26.81
N CYS A 22 3.17 -33.09 27.84
CA CYS A 22 3.67 -33.01 29.23
C CYS A 22 4.58 -34.17 29.65
N TRP A 23 4.89 -35.10 28.74
CA TRP A 23 5.69 -36.30 29.03
C TRP A 23 6.71 -36.63 27.93
N ALA A 24 7.23 -35.60 27.25
CA ALA A 24 8.35 -35.70 26.30
C ALA A 24 9.63 -35.01 26.81
N GLY A 25 9.67 -34.63 28.09
CA GLY A 25 10.78 -33.89 28.70
C GLY A 25 11.49 -34.63 29.84
N LEU A 26 11.29 -35.94 30.00
CA LEU A 26 11.99 -36.75 31.00
C LEU A 26 12.48 -38.06 30.36
N ASP A 27 13.77 -38.30 30.53
CA ASP A 27 14.52 -39.52 30.26
C ASP A 27 15.03 -39.79 28.84
N LYS A 28 16.13 -39.09 28.52
CA LYS A 28 17.43 -39.76 28.38
C LYS A 28 18.49 -38.96 29.14
N VAL A 29 18.64 -39.23 30.44
CA VAL A 29 19.91 -38.96 31.15
C VAL A 29 20.92 -39.98 30.63
N GLY A 30 21.44 -39.72 29.43
CA GLY A 30 22.73 -40.27 29.05
C GLY A 30 23.76 -39.71 30.01
N SER A 31 24.64 -40.55 30.52
CA SER A 31 25.82 -40.15 31.28
C SER A 31 26.70 -39.21 30.45
N GLN A 32 26.38 -37.92 30.40
CA GLN A 32 27.26 -36.90 29.87
C GLN A 32 27.98 -36.28 31.07
N SER A 33 29.31 -36.34 31.03
CA SER A 33 30.16 -35.63 31.97
C SER A 33 29.73 -34.16 32.05
N PRO A 34 29.73 -33.52 33.24
CA PRO A 34 29.35 -32.11 33.39
C PRO A 34 30.10 -31.24 32.38
N VAL A 35 29.37 -30.34 31.71
CA VAL A 35 29.86 -29.46 30.63
C VAL A 35 29.77 -27.98 31.04
N ASP A 36 30.43 -27.12 30.27
CA ASP A 36 30.24 -25.68 30.33
C ASP A 36 29.18 -25.29 29.28
N VAL A 37 28.15 -24.55 29.68
CA VAL A 37 27.06 -24.09 28.81
C VAL A 37 27.13 -22.57 28.68
N LEU A 38 27.28 -22.05 27.46
CA LEU A 38 27.25 -20.61 27.19
C LEU A 38 25.96 -20.25 26.44
N ILE A 39 25.11 -19.43 27.05
CA ILE A 39 23.92 -18.87 26.40
C ILE A 39 24.28 -17.48 25.91
N VAL A 40 24.24 -17.29 24.59
CA VAL A 40 24.45 -16.00 23.95
C VAL A 40 23.12 -15.48 23.44
N ASN A 41 22.69 -14.31 23.93
CA ASN A 41 21.50 -13.64 23.42
C ASN A 41 21.82 -12.23 22.90
N GLY A 42 20.97 -11.70 22.03
CA GLY A 42 21.32 -10.48 21.34
C GLY A 42 20.36 -10.03 20.27
N SER A 43 20.72 -8.95 19.59
CA SER A 43 20.04 -8.52 18.38
C SER A 43 21.03 -8.05 17.30
N VAL A 44 20.78 -8.44 16.07
CA VAL A 44 21.46 -7.96 14.87
C VAL A 44 20.53 -6.97 14.19
N ARG A 45 20.99 -5.72 14.07
CA ARG A 45 20.20 -4.63 13.52
C ARG A 45 20.94 -3.95 12.37
N THR A 46 20.22 -3.22 11.53
CA THR A 46 20.82 -2.30 10.58
C THR A 46 21.40 -1.08 11.32
N ALA A 47 22.17 -0.23 10.65
CA ALA A 47 22.59 1.07 11.17
C ALA A 47 21.42 1.94 11.70
N GLN A 48 20.22 1.63 11.22
CA GLN A 48 18.96 2.34 11.42
C GLN A 48 18.08 1.71 12.51
N GLY A 49 18.54 0.63 13.15
CA GLY A 49 17.84 -0.02 14.26
C GLY A 49 16.78 -1.06 13.85
N LYS A 50 16.51 -1.27 12.56
CA LYS A 50 15.64 -2.36 12.07
C LYS A 50 16.32 -3.71 12.29
N GLY A 51 15.58 -4.70 12.80
CA GLY A 51 16.07 -6.06 12.96
C GLY A 51 16.46 -6.69 11.62
N ILE A 52 17.56 -7.45 11.60
CA ILE A 52 17.98 -8.21 10.42
C ILE A 52 17.61 -9.68 10.65
N GLY A 53 16.56 -10.14 9.98
CA GLY A 53 16.13 -11.53 10.01
C GLY A 53 17.02 -12.46 9.19
N ASP A 54 17.02 -13.73 9.56
CA ASP A 54 17.72 -14.82 8.86
C ASP A 54 19.22 -14.56 8.61
N ALA A 55 19.86 -13.80 9.50
CA ALA A 55 21.31 -13.65 9.51
C ALA A 55 21.94 -14.89 10.14
N GLU A 56 22.94 -15.46 9.47
CA GLU A 56 23.66 -16.63 9.95
C GLU A 56 24.67 -16.23 11.02
N LEU A 57 24.64 -16.94 12.15
CA LEU A 57 25.50 -16.73 13.29
C LEU A 57 26.54 -17.86 13.33
N SER A 58 27.83 -17.49 13.32
CA SER A 58 28.94 -18.43 13.48
C SER A 58 29.70 -18.10 14.75
N PHE A 59 29.94 -19.10 15.59
CA PHE A 59 30.68 -18.94 16.84
C PHE A 59 32.05 -19.61 16.75
N PHE A 60 33.05 -18.99 17.37
CA PHE A 60 34.42 -19.46 17.41
C PHE A 60 34.91 -19.47 18.85
N VAL A 61 35.59 -20.54 19.25
CA VAL A 61 36.28 -20.65 20.55
C VAL A 61 37.75 -20.90 20.28
N ASP A 62 38.61 -19.99 20.76
CA ASP A 62 40.06 -19.98 20.52
C ASP A 62 40.42 -20.13 19.02
N GLY A 63 39.62 -19.49 18.17
CA GLY A 63 39.79 -19.48 16.71
C GLY A 63 39.24 -20.70 15.97
N LYS A 64 38.71 -21.73 16.67
CA LYS A 64 38.02 -22.88 16.04
C LYS A 64 36.53 -22.61 15.92
N LYS A 65 35.99 -22.79 14.71
CA LYS A 65 34.55 -22.66 14.44
C LYS A 65 33.79 -23.81 15.12
N LEU A 66 32.73 -23.47 15.85
CA LEU A 66 31.79 -24.45 16.40
C LEU A 66 30.80 -24.87 15.31
N ASP A 67 30.52 -26.16 15.25
CA ASP A 67 29.49 -26.71 14.37
C ASP A 67 28.16 -26.68 15.13
N LEU A 68 27.24 -25.85 14.66
CA LEU A 68 25.95 -25.62 15.29
C LEU A 68 24.86 -25.85 14.24
N GLU A 69 23.88 -26.67 14.58
CA GLU A 69 22.67 -26.80 13.78
C GLU A 69 21.88 -25.47 13.87
N GLU A 70 21.76 -24.79 12.73
CA GLU A 70 20.85 -23.65 12.49
C GLU A 70 20.88 -22.49 13.50
N ALA A 71 22.04 -21.85 13.70
CA ALA A 71 22.12 -20.58 14.43
C ALA A 71 21.76 -19.38 13.51
N ARG A 72 20.49 -18.95 13.50
CA ARG A 72 19.99 -17.79 12.73
C ARG A 72 19.26 -16.78 13.59
N THR A 73 19.24 -15.53 13.16
CA THR A 73 18.39 -14.49 13.79
C THR A 73 16.92 -14.68 13.43
N SER A 74 16.05 -14.45 14.40
CA SER A 74 14.61 -14.29 14.17
C SER A 74 14.33 -13.07 13.29
N GLU A 75 13.09 -12.96 12.78
CA GLU A 75 12.66 -11.85 11.92
C GLU A 75 12.87 -10.47 12.53
N GLN A 76 12.76 -10.34 13.86
CA GLN A 76 13.00 -9.08 14.56
C GLN A 76 14.50 -8.78 14.77
N GLY A 77 15.37 -9.61 14.20
CA GLY A 77 16.82 -9.56 14.36
C GLY A 77 17.32 -10.08 15.70
N THR A 78 16.45 -10.58 16.58
CA THR A 78 16.85 -11.15 17.87
C THR A 78 17.32 -12.58 17.72
N TYR A 79 18.24 -13.02 18.59
CA TYR A 79 18.71 -14.41 18.61
C TYR A 79 19.02 -14.85 20.03
N GLN A 80 18.96 -16.17 20.24
CA GLN A 80 19.43 -16.84 21.44
C GLN A 80 20.03 -18.18 21.02
N VAL A 81 21.29 -18.41 21.33
CA VAL A 81 22.04 -19.61 20.97
C VAL A 81 22.66 -20.21 22.22
N GLU A 82 22.47 -21.51 22.41
CA GLU A 82 23.09 -22.28 23.48
C GLU A 82 24.29 -23.07 22.94
N LEU A 83 25.47 -22.82 23.48
CA LEU A 83 26.71 -23.51 23.13
C LEU A 83 27.08 -24.48 24.24
N ARG A 84 27.24 -25.76 23.92
CA ARG A 84 27.68 -26.79 24.87
C ARG A 84 29.15 -27.12 24.64
N LEU A 85 30.00 -26.87 25.62
CA LEU A 85 31.45 -26.98 25.53
C LEU A 85 32.00 -27.93 26.60
N PRO A 86 33.16 -28.57 26.37
CA PRO A 86 33.82 -29.37 27.40
C PRO A 86 34.05 -28.57 28.69
N ARG A 87 34.00 -29.24 29.84
CA ARG A 87 34.18 -28.60 31.14
C ARG A 87 35.50 -27.85 31.25
N GLY A 88 35.47 -26.60 31.71
CA GLY A 88 36.65 -25.75 31.84
C GLY A 88 37.16 -25.15 30.53
N ALA A 89 36.40 -25.26 29.43
CA ALA A 89 36.74 -24.66 28.15
C ALA A 89 36.43 -23.16 28.05
N LEU A 90 35.56 -22.62 28.92
CA LEU A 90 35.21 -21.19 28.91
C LEU A 90 36.09 -20.29 29.78
N PRO A 91 36.57 -20.73 30.97
CA PRO A 91 37.45 -19.91 31.80
C PRO A 91 38.75 -19.51 31.07
N GLY A 92 38.82 -18.27 30.60
CA GLY A 92 39.98 -17.71 29.89
C GLY A 92 40.03 -17.94 28.38
N ALA A 93 39.02 -18.60 27.79
CA ALA A 93 38.94 -18.78 26.35
C ALA A 93 38.42 -17.52 25.64
N ARG A 94 38.90 -17.31 24.41
CA ARG A 94 38.44 -16.22 23.56
C ARG A 94 37.27 -16.72 22.72
N VAL A 95 36.06 -16.32 23.11
CA VAL A 95 34.84 -16.59 22.34
C VAL A 95 34.56 -15.43 21.40
N GLU A 96 34.44 -15.73 20.12
CA GLU A 96 34.13 -14.76 19.07
C GLU A 96 32.87 -15.18 18.33
N MET A 97 32.15 -14.20 17.81
CA MET A 97 30.97 -14.39 16.97
C MET A 97 31.16 -13.63 15.66
N GLU A 98 30.71 -14.24 14.57
CA GLU A 98 30.63 -13.64 13.25
C GLU A 98 29.19 -13.75 12.75
N VAL A 99 28.68 -12.66 12.18
CA VAL A 99 27.35 -12.58 11.61
C VAL A 99 27.47 -12.33 10.11
N HIS A 100 26.80 -13.16 9.33
CA HIS A 100 26.82 -13.10 7.88
C HIS A 100 25.38 -13.05 7.32
N ARG A 101 25.15 -12.10 6.40
CA ARG A 101 23.93 -12.00 5.60
C ARG A 101 24.33 -11.42 4.24
N PRO A 102 23.94 -12.02 3.10
CA PRO A 102 24.48 -11.64 1.78
C PRO A 102 24.30 -10.16 1.38
N SER A 103 23.24 -9.50 1.84
CA SER A 103 22.97 -8.06 1.56
C SER A 103 23.73 -7.09 2.48
N PHE A 104 24.59 -7.61 3.37
CA PHE A 104 25.33 -6.85 4.37
C PHE A 104 26.82 -7.16 4.29
N LYS A 105 27.65 -6.20 4.72
CA LYS A 105 29.06 -6.46 4.95
C LYS A 105 29.17 -7.46 6.11
N PRO A 106 30.05 -8.48 6.04
CA PRO A 106 30.30 -9.37 7.16
C PRO A 106 30.67 -8.58 8.40
N SER A 107 30.20 -8.99 9.58
CA SER A 107 30.58 -8.30 10.83
C SER A 107 32.08 -8.43 11.14
N GLY A 108 32.76 -9.38 10.50
CA GLY A 108 34.04 -9.90 10.97
C GLY A 108 33.87 -10.66 12.29
N ARG A 109 34.99 -11.16 12.84
CA ARG A 109 34.99 -11.82 14.14
C ARG A 109 34.98 -10.79 15.26
N ILE A 110 33.94 -10.84 16.09
CA ILE A 110 33.74 -9.93 17.20
C ILE A 110 33.85 -10.71 18.51
N PRO A 111 34.75 -10.32 19.43
CA PRO A 111 34.85 -10.96 20.72
C PRO A 111 33.60 -10.70 21.56
N LEU A 112 33.10 -11.72 22.27
CA LEU A 112 32.00 -11.56 23.22
C LEU A 112 32.53 -10.90 24.49
N GLU A 113 32.13 -9.64 24.72
CA GLU A 113 32.51 -8.92 25.93
C GLU A 113 31.61 -9.37 27.10
N ARG A 114 32.23 -9.80 28.21
CA ARG A 114 31.58 -10.14 29.49
C ARG A 114 30.75 -11.43 29.48
N VAL A 115 31.46 -12.55 29.48
CA VAL A 115 30.90 -13.86 29.83
C VAL A 115 30.80 -13.94 31.36
N PHE A 116 29.58 -13.93 31.93
CA PHE A 116 29.37 -14.02 33.37
C PHE A 116 29.05 -15.47 33.76
N GLU A 117 29.76 -16.02 34.75
CA GLU A 117 29.40 -17.30 35.39
C GLU A 117 28.23 -17.03 36.33
N GLU A 118 27.06 -17.61 36.05
CA GLU A 118 25.84 -17.29 36.79
C GLU A 118 25.55 -18.35 37.85
N GLN A 119 25.41 -19.63 37.48
CA GLN A 119 25.10 -20.73 38.40
C GLN A 119 25.54 -22.10 37.86
N VAL A 120 25.64 -23.08 38.78
CA VAL A 120 25.70 -24.51 38.43
C VAL A 120 24.27 -25.04 38.36
N ASP A 121 23.87 -25.64 37.24
CA ASP A 121 22.51 -26.17 37.06
C ASP A 121 22.25 -27.45 37.89
N GLN A 122 21.00 -27.93 37.91
CA GLN A 122 20.62 -29.14 38.65
C GLN A 122 21.32 -30.42 38.13
N ALA A 123 21.94 -30.36 36.94
CA ALA A 123 22.71 -31.44 36.32
C ALA A 123 24.22 -31.31 36.57
N GLY A 124 24.69 -30.25 37.24
CA GLY A 124 26.10 -30.02 37.57
C GLY A 124 26.91 -29.29 36.49
N ASN A 125 26.26 -28.72 35.46
CA ASN A 125 26.89 -27.93 34.40
C ASN A 125 27.15 -26.49 34.87
N ARG A 126 28.24 -25.88 34.40
CA ARG A 126 28.49 -24.46 34.65
C ARG A 126 27.83 -23.62 33.57
N VAL A 127 26.92 -22.74 33.96
CA VAL A 127 26.19 -21.88 33.03
C VAL A 127 26.82 -20.49 32.98
N TYR A 128 27.10 -20.07 31.76
CA TYR A 128 27.65 -18.77 31.43
C TYR A 128 26.67 -18.00 30.54
N LEU A 129 26.53 -16.70 30.76
CA LEU A 129 25.71 -15.80 29.94
C LEU A 129 26.56 -14.76 29.23
N ALA A 130 26.23 -14.50 27.96
CA ALA A 130 26.76 -13.37 27.20
C ALA A 130 25.65 -12.64 26.44
N HIS A 131 25.71 -11.31 26.44
CA HIS A 131 24.79 -10.47 25.66
C HIS A 131 25.57 -9.68 24.62
N GLN A 132 25.24 -9.83 23.34
CA GLN A 132 25.89 -9.10 22.25
C GLN A 132 24.86 -8.58 21.26
N SER A 133 24.82 -7.27 21.04
CA SER A 133 24.00 -6.68 19.97
C SER A 133 24.91 -6.02 18.94
N LEU A 134 24.61 -6.23 17.66
CA LEU A 134 25.46 -5.83 16.54
C LEU A 134 24.69 -4.98 15.53
N ARG A 135 25.42 -4.09 14.87
CA ARG A 135 24.92 -3.34 13.72
C ARG A 135 25.68 -3.74 12.46
N LEU A 136 24.96 -4.15 11.42
CA LEU A 136 25.55 -4.46 10.12
C LEU A 136 25.34 -3.30 9.15
N GLU A 137 26.39 -2.99 8.38
CA GLU A 137 26.33 -2.07 7.25
C GLU A 137 25.88 -2.81 5.99
N ARG A 138 25.06 -2.16 5.17
CA ARG A 138 24.64 -2.75 3.89
C ARG A 138 25.81 -2.82 2.91
N ALA A 139 25.87 -3.90 2.14
CA ALA A 139 26.81 -4.06 1.05
C ALA A 139 26.12 -3.74 -0.28
N ILE A 140 26.79 -2.98 -1.16
CA ILE A 140 26.35 -2.81 -2.55
C ILE A 140 26.77 -4.08 -3.32
N SER A 141 25.85 -5.03 -3.40
CA SER A 141 26.04 -6.31 -4.09
C SER A 141 25.47 -6.29 -5.52
N PRO A 142 25.75 -7.29 -6.37
CA PRO A 142 25.06 -7.45 -7.64
C PRO A 142 23.53 -7.46 -7.51
N ALA A 143 23.01 -8.07 -6.43
CA ALA A 143 21.58 -8.05 -6.11
C ALA A 143 21.00 -6.63 -6.03
N PHE A 144 21.74 -5.68 -5.44
CA PHE A 144 21.33 -4.26 -5.37
C PHE A 144 21.11 -3.67 -6.76
N TRP A 145 22.07 -3.82 -7.67
CA TRP A 145 21.97 -3.26 -9.02
C TRP A 145 20.88 -3.93 -9.85
N ILE A 146 20.68 -5.24 -9.67
CA ILE A 146 19.60 -5.97 -10.34
C ILE A 146 18.24 -5.47 -9.83
N ALA A 147 18.03 -5.38 -8.51
CA ALA A 147 16.79 -4.90 -7.94
C ALA A 147 16.48 -3.45 -8.35
N ALA A 148 17.48 -2.57 -8.32
CA ALA A 148 17.34 -1.19 -8.78
C ALA A 148 17.03 -1.11 -10.27
N GLY A 149 17.75 -1.88 -11.10
CA GLY A 149 17.51 -1.94 -12.54
C GLY A 149 16.13 -2.47 -12.90
N VAL A 150 15.65 -3.49 -12.19
CA VAL A 150 14.29 -4.03 -12.38
C VAL A 150 13.24 -3.01 -11.94
N LEU A 151 13.37 -2.38 -10.77
CA LEU A 151 12.43 -1.38 -10.30
C LEU A 151 12.31 -0.21 -11.29
N LEU A 152 13.46 0.36 -11.70
CA LEU A 152 13.50 1.44 -12.69
C LEU A 152 12.98 1.01 -14.06
N GLY A 153 13.29 -0.22 -14.47
CA GLY A 153 12.78 -0.81 -15.71
C GLY A 153 11.27 -0.95 -15.71
N VAL A 154 10.68 -1.49 -14.63
CA VAL A 154 9.22 -1.60 -14.46
C VAL A 154 8.58 -0.21 -14.53
N TYR A 155 9.13 0.79 -13.86
CA TYR A 155 8.60 2.16 -13.91
C TYR A 155 8.72 2.79 -15.28
N GLY A 156 9.84 2.61 -15.97
CA GLY A 156 10.03 3.08 -17.33
C GLY A 156 9.02 2.44 -18.30
N LEU A 157 8.79 1.13 -18.18
CA LEU A 157 7.80 0.42 -19.01
C LEU A 157 6.36 0.90 -18.77
N ILE A 158 6.02 1.23 -17.51
CA ILE A 158 4.70 1.76 -17.15
C ILE A 158 4.56 3.21 -17.64
N ALA A 159 5.51 4.09 -17.32
CA ALA A 159 5.44 5.51 -17.63
C ALA A 159 5.48 5.81 -19.14
N LEU A 160 6.22 4.98 -19.90
CA LEU A 160 6.26 5.07 -21.36
C LEU A 160 5.14 4.28 -22.05
N GLU A 161 4.24 3.65 -21.29
CA GLU A 161 3.13 2.82 -21.77
C GLU A 161 3.54 1.76 -22.81
N VAL A 162 4.78 1.25 -22.72
CA VAL A 162 5.31 0.25 -23.67
C VAL A 162 4.53 -1.06 -23.58
N MET A 163 4.03 -1.38 -22.39
CA MET A 163 3.20 -2.56 -22.13
C MET A 163 2.22 -2.32 -20.97
N HIS A 164 1.25 -3.21 -20.82
CA HIS A 164 0.28 -3.14 -19.73
C HIS A 164 0.98 -3.21 -18.35
N ARG A 165 0.61 -2.32 -17.42
CA ARG A 165 1.22 -2.18 -16.09
C ARG A 165 1.33 -3.49 -15.30
N THR A 166 0.29 -4.33 -15.36
CA THR A 166 0.27 -5.65 -14.72
C THR A 166 1.36 -6.57 -15.26
N LEU A 167 1.58 -6.56 -16.58
CA LEU A 167 2.61 -7.37 -17.21
C LEU A 167 4.01 -6.88 -16.83
N ALA A 168 4.22 -5.56 -16.81
CA ALA A 168 5.49 -4.98 -16.38
C ALA A 168 5.83 -5.39 -14.93
N ALA A 169 4.90 -5.25 -13.99
CA ALA A 169 5.10 -5.65 -12.61
C ALA A 169 5.33 -7.18 -12.47
N LEU A 170 4.55 -8.00 -13.18
CA LEU A 170 4.69 -9.46 -13.18
C LEU A 170 6.07 -9.89 -13.71
N LEU A 171 6.53 -9.30 -14.81
CA LEU A 171 7.87 -9.55 -15.34
C LEU A 171 8.95 -9.14 -14.35
N GLY A 172 8.81 -7.96 -13.73
CA GLY A 172 9.75 -7.49 -12.70
C GLY A 172 9.85 -8.47 -11.53
N ALA A 173 8.73 -8.83 -10.92
CA ALA A 173 8.69 -9.80 -9.81
C ALA A 173 9.26 -11.16 -10.21
N SER A 174 8.91 -11.65 -11.42
CA SER A 174 9.42 -12.91 -11.95
C SER A 174 10.93 -12.90 -12.14
N VAL A 175 11.50 -11.79 -12.65
CA VAL A 175 12.95 -11.65 -12.82
C VAL A 175 13.68 -11.67 -11.48
N LEU A 176 13.17 -10.96 -10.46
CA LEU A 176 13.80 -10.94 -9.12
C LEU A 176 13.81 -12.33 -8.47
N LEU A 177 12.68 -13.04 -8.53
CA LEU A 177 12.57 -14.40 -8.01
C LEU A 177 13.43 -15.37 -8.82
N PHE A 178 13.41 -15.27 -10.15
CA PHE A 178 14.23 -16.11 -11.02
C PHE A 178 15.72 -15.94 -10.73
N VAL A 179 16.21 -14.70 -10.62
CA VAL A 179 17.61 -14.42 -10.27
C VAL A 179 17.95 -14.98 -8.89
N THR A 180 17.06 -14.82 -7.91
CA THR A 180 17.29 -15.31 -6.55
C THR A 180 17.42 -16.83 -6.50
N TYR A 181 16.53 -17.57 -7.17
CA TYR A 181 16.51 -19.04 -7.13
C TYR A 181 17.46 -19.71 -8.15
N THR A 182 18.03 -18.94 -9.09
CA THR A 182 19.05 -19.45 -10.03
C THR A 182 20.44 -18.98 -9.63
N ALA A 183 20.82 -17.75 -10.01
CA ALA A 183 22.13 -17.19 -9.72
C ALA A 183 22.37 -17.03 -8.20
N GLY A 184 21.34 -16.63 -7.44
CA GLY A 184 21.44 -16.49 -5.98
C GLY A 184 21.73 -17.79 -5.24
N THR A 185 21.29 -18.94 -5.78
CA THR A 185 21.59 -20.27 -5.24
C THR A 185 23.08 -20.62 -5.34
N PHE A 186 23.75 -20.24 -6.44
CA PHE A 186 25.18 -20.50 -6.64
C PHE A 186 26.07 -19.39 -6.10
N TYR A 187 25.58 -18.15 -6.12
CA TYR A 187 26.30 -16.94 -5.74
C TYR A 187 25.43 -16.12 -4.79
N PRO A 188 25.63 -16.23 -3.47
CA PRO A 188 24.77 -15.56 -2.47
C PRO A 188 24.62 -14.03 -2.67
N GLY A 189 25.61 -13.37 -3.27
CA GLY A 189 25.53 -11.94 -3.61
C GLY A 189 24.49 -11.55 -4.68
N TYR A 190 23.85 -12.53 -5.33
CA TYR A 190 22.75 -12.36 -6.28
C TYR A 190 21.37 -12.67 -5.66
N ALA A 191 21.32 -13.18 -4.43
CA ALA A 191 20.05 -13.42 -3.75
C ALA A 191 19.39 -12.09 -3.37
N ILE A 192 18.17 -11.86 -3.85
CA ILE A 192 17.42 -10.61 -3.66
C ILE A 192 16.31 -10.80 -2.64
N LEU A 193 15.39 -11.74 -2.93
CA LEU A 193 14.17 -11.96 -2.17
C LEU A 193 13.72 -13.42 -2.32
N SER A 194 13.53 -14.11 -1.19
CA SER A 194 12.94 -15.46 -1.18
C SER A 194 11.46 -15.44 -1.53
N PHE A 195 10.90 -16.60 -1.87
CA PHE A 195 9.48 -16.77 -2.15
C PHE A 195 8.63 -16.43 -0.93
N GLU A 196 9.04 -16.86 0.26
CA GLU A 196 8.34 -16.57 1.52
C GLU A 196 8.36 -15.08 1.83
N GLU A 197 9.49 -14.40 1.67
CA GLU A 197 9.60 -12.94 1.83
C GLU A 197 8.75 -12.21 0.77
N ALA A 198 8.68 -12.72 -0.46
CA ALA A 198 7.85 -12.16 -1.53
C ALA A 198 6.35 -12.28 -1.22
N ILE A 199 5.89 -13.44 -0.73
CA ILE A 199 4.49 -13.62 -0.34
C ILE A 199 4.14 -12.72 0.86
N ARG A 200 5.05 -12.58 1.83
CA ARG A 200 4.85 -11.70 3.00
C ARG A 200 4.87 -10.21 2.65
N ALA A 201 5.58 -9.84 1.58
CA ALA A 201 5.59 -8.46 1.10
C ALA A 201 4.23 -8.02 0.54
N ILE A 202 3.39 -8.96 0.10
CA ILE A 202 2.06 -8.65 -0.44
C ILE A 202 1.13 -8.23 0.70
N ASP A 203 0.67 -6.99 0.66
CA ASP A 203 -0.32 -6.50 1.62
C ASP A 203 -1.73 -7.01 1.30
N MET A 204 -2.11 -8.11 1.96
CA MET A 204 -3.43 -8.72 1.79
C MET A 204 -4.58 -7.83 2.26
N ASN A 205 -4.36 -6.87 3.16
CA ASN A 205 -5.40 -5.93 3.54
C ASN A 205 -5.78 -5.04 2.37
N VAL A 206 -4.78 -4.53 1.63
CA VAL A 206 -5.01 -3.74 0.42
C VAL A 206 -5.77 -4.55 -0.62
N ILE A 207 -5.34 -5.80 -0.89
CA ILE A 207 -5.95 -6.67 -1.90
C ILE A 207 -7.40 -7.00 -1.56
N PHE A 208 -7.69 -7.45 -0.32
CA PHE A 208 -9.04 -7.81 0.08
C PHE A 208 -9.96 -6.58 0.21
N LEU A 209 -9.43 -5.43 0.63
CA LEU A 209 -10.20 -4.19 0.69
C LEU A 209 -10.65 -3.77 -0.71
N LEU A 210 -9.73 -3.72 -1.68
CA LEU A 210 -10.04 -3.38 -3.07
C LEU A 210 -11.05 -4.36 -3.67
N MET A 211 -10.80 -5.67 -3.50
CA MET A 211 -11.69 -6.72 -4.00
C MET A 211 -13.11 -6.57 -3.45
N ALA A 212 -13.26 -6.38 -2.14
CA ALA A 212 -14.55 -6.24 -1.50
C ALA A 212 -15.30 -4.96 -1.95
N MET A 213 -14.58 -3.85 -2.10
CA MET A 213 -15.16 -2.61 -2.60
C MET A 213 -15.61 -2.75 -4.07
N MET A 214 -14.80 -3.37 -4.94
CA MET A 214 -15.17 -3.66 -6.32
C MET A 214 -16.47 -4.49 -6.41
N ILE A 215 -16.64 -5.48 -5.51
CA ILE A 215 -17.89 -6.26 -5.42
C ILE A 215 -19.07 -5.38 -5.02
N ILE A 216 -18.94 -4.55 -3.97
CA ILE A 216 -20.02 -3.68 -3.50
C ILE A 216 -20.45 -2.71 -4.61
N VAL A 217 -19.48 -2.11 -5.29
CA VAL A 217 -19.75 -1.17 -6.39
C VAL A 217 -20.33 -1.87 -7.61
N GLY A 218 -19.82 -3.05 -7.98
CA GLY A 218 -20.37 -3.86 -9.06
C GLY A 218 -21.85 -4.19 -8.87
N VAL A 219 -22.25 -4.52 -7.64
CA VAL A 219 -23.68 -4.72 -7.30
C VAL A 219 -24.48 -3.42 -7.44
N LEU A 220 -23.96 -2.30 -6.93
CA LEU A 220 -24.64 -1.00 -7.03
C LEU A 220 -24.77 -0.52 -8.48
N LYS A 221 -23.78 -0.77 -9.32
CA LYS A 221 -23.79 -0.41 -10.76
C LYS A 221 -24.98 -1.02 -11.49
N ARG A 222 -25.38 -2.25 -11.15
CA ARG A 222 -26.55 -2.93 -11.75
C ARG A 222 -27.89 -2.25 -11.47
N THR A 223 -27.94 -1.37 -10.47
CA THR A 223 -29.18 -0.69 -10.06
C THR A 223 -29.51 0.54 -10.92
N GLY A 224 -28.58 0.99 -11.77
CA GLY A 224 -28.72 2.22 -12.55
C GLY A 224 -28.51 3.50 -11.72
N VAL A 225 -27.99 3.39 -10.48
CA VAL A 225 -27.84 4.54 -9.58
C VAL A 225 -26.93 5.63 -10.15
N PHE A 226 -25.85 5.26 -10.84
CA PHE A 226 -24.89 6.22 -11.37
C PHE A 226 -25.46 7.02 -12.54
N GLN A 227 -26.17 6.34 -13.46
CA GLN A 227 -26.93 6.98 -14.53
C GLN A 227 -27.99 7.92 -13.95
N TRP A 228 -28.71 7.46 -12.93
CA TRP A 228 -29.73 8.26 -12.25
C TRP A 228 -29.14 9.51 -11.56
N ILE A 229 -28.00 9.37 -10.89
CA ILE A 229 -27.26 10.49 -10.28
C ILE A 229 -26.89 11.51 -11.35
N ALA A 230 -26.37 11.06 -12.48
CA ALA A 230 -25.95 11.96 -13.55
C ALA A 230 -27.16 12.67 -14.23
N TYR A 231 -28.29 11.96 -14.42
CA TYR A 231 -29.57 12.61 -14.76
C TYR A 231 -29.96 13.69 -13.75
N LYS A 232 -29.85 13.39 -12.45
CA LYS A 232 -30.16 14.35 -11.39
C LYS A 232 -29.24 15.55 -11.41
N SER A 233 -27.95 15.36 -11.67
CA SER A 233 -26.98 16.45 -11.86
C SER A 233 -27.42 17.39 -12.99
N PHE A 234 -27.85 16.83 -14.12
CA PHE A 234 -28.37 17.61 -15.24
C PHE A 234 -29.69 18.34 -14.91
N GLN A 235 -30.61 17.66 -14.22
CA GLN A 235 -31.87 18.25 -13.77
C GLN A 235 -31.65 19.46 -12.83
N VAL A 236 -30.68 19.37 -11.92
CA VAL A 236 -30.30 20.46 -11.01
C VAL A 236 -29.69 21.62 -11.78
N ALA A 237 -28.84 21.33 -12.78
CA ALA A 237 -28.20 22.34 -13.60
C ALA A 237 -29.17 23.12 -14.51
N ARG A 238 -30.34 22.54 -14.85
CA ARG A 238 -31.38 23.16 -15.69
C ARG A 238 -30.82 23.74 -16.99
N GLY A 239 -29.87 23.04 -17.62
CA GLY A 239 -29.22 23.46 -18.86
C GLY A 239 -28.09 24.50 -18.70
N ASN A 240 -27.80 24.98 -17.49
CA ASN A 240 -26.64 25.83 -17.26
C ASN A 240 -25.37 24.98 -17.10
N VAL A 241 -24.48 25.06 -18.10
CA VAL A 241 -23.23 24.26 -18.13
C VAL A 241 -22.26 24.60 -17.01
N TYR A 242 -22.25 25.85 -16.53
CA TYR A 242 -21.41 26.24 -15.38
C TYR A 242 -21.89 25.53 -14.11
N VAL A 243 -23.20 25.51 -13.88
CA VAL A 243 -23.79 24.79 -12.73
C VAL A 243 -23.60 23.28 -12.90
N LEU A 244 -23.77 22.77 -14.12
CA LEU A 244 -23.54 21.36 -14.43
C LEU A 244 -22.12 20.93 -14.09
N SER A 245 -21.11 21.69 -14.52
CA SER A 245 -19.70 21.41 -14.22
C SER A 245 -19.46 21.32 -12.71
N VAL A 246 -19.95 22.28 -11.93
CA VAL A 246 -19.81 22.26 -10.46
C VAL A 246 -20.52 21.06 -9.84
N VAL A 247 -21.77 20.78 -10.24
CA VAL A 247 -22.55 19.67 -9.69
C VAL A 247 -21.89 18.33 -10.01
N LEU A 248 -21.43 18.14 -11.25
CA LEU A 248 -20.71 16.93 -11.65
C LEU A 248 -19.42 16.79 -10.85
N MET A 249 -18.61 17.85 -10.71
CA MET A 249 -17.41 17.80 -9.87
C MET A 249 -17.72 17.43 -8.41
N VAL A 250 -18.74 18.03 -7.78
CA VAL A 250 -19.13 17.69 -6.39
C VAL A 250 -19.55 16.23 -6.30
N VAL A 251 -20.39 15.77 -7.22
CA VAL A 251 -20.86 14.38 -7.25
C VAL A 251 -19.70 13.42 -7.45
N THR A 252 -18.81 13.69 -8.41
CA THR A 252 -17.62 12.88 -8.69
C THR A 252 -16.71 12.80 -7.46
N ALA A 253 -16.45 13.93 -6.80
CA ALA A 253 -15.63 13.96 -5.60
C ALA A 253 -16.25 13.16 -4.44
N ILE A 254 -17.57 13.27 -4.22
CA ILE A 254 -18.27 12.51 -3.18
C ILE A 254 -18.28 11.02 -3.52
N CYS A 255 -18.57 10.65 -4.78
CA CYS A 255 -18.53 9.24 -5.20
C CYS A 255 -17.13 8.66 -5.00
N SER A 256 -16.10 9.36 -5.48
CA SER A 256 -14.70 8.94 -5.34
C SER A 256 -14.23 8.90 -3.87
N ALA A 257 -14.79 9.70 -2.97
CA ALA A 257 -14.48 9.57 -1.54
C ALA A 257 -14.91 8.22 -0.93
N PHE A 258 -15.79 7.45 -1.59
CA PHE A 258 -16.25 6.14 -1.10
C PHE A 258 -16.05 4.99 -2.08
N LEU A 259 -15.70 5.30 -3.32
CA LEU A 259 -15.51 4.36 -4.42
C LEU A 259 -14.14 4.60 -5.03
N ASP A 260 -13.55 3.58 -5.66
CA ASP A 260 -12.27 3.80 -6.32
C ASP A 260 -12.40 4.78 -7.51
N ASN A 261 -11.32 5.51 -7.76
CA ASN A 261 -11.25 6.55 -8.79
C ASN A 261 -11.55 6.04 -10.20
N VAL A 262 -11.09 4.84 -10.55
CA VAL A 262 -11.29 4.27 -11.89
C VAL A 262 -12.76 3.93 -12.11
N THR A 263 -13.37 3.22 -11.17
CA THR A 263 -14.79 2.86 -11.24
C THR A 263 -15.67 4.10 -11.27
N THR A 264 -15.36 5.11 -10.44
CA THR A 264 -16.10 6.38 -10.45
C THR A 264 -16.09 7.02 -11.84
N MET A 265 -14.92 7.11 -12.48
CA MET A 265 -14.82 7.69 -13.83
C MET A 265 -15.49 6.82 -14.90
N LEU A 266 -15.31 5.49 -14.89
CA LEU A 266 -15.96 4.57 -15.84
C LEU A 266 -17.49 4.74 -15.88
N LEU A 267 -18.08 5.13 -14.75
CA LEU A 267 -19.52 5.30 -14.59
C LEU A 267 -20.00 6.70 -15.00
N ILE A 268 -19.20 7.73 -14.73
CA ILE A 268 -19.58 9.13 -14.98
C ILE A 268 -19.29 9.53 -16.43
N ILE A 269 -18.16 9.10 -17.01
CA ILE A 269 -17.72 9.48 -18.36
C ILE A 269 -18.80 9.25 -19.43
N PRO A 270 -19.45 8.07 -19.55
CA PRO A 270 -20.45 7.85 -20.60
C PRO A 270 -21.58 8.87 -20.55
N VAL A 271 -22.03 9.20 -19.33
CA VAL A 271 -23.13 10.16 -19.15
C VAL A 271 -22.66 11.58 -19.43
N THR A 272 -21.48 11.96 -18.96
CA THR A 272 -20.92 13.29 -19.22
C THR A 272 -20.69 13.52 -20.71
N VAL A 273 -20.22 12.50 -21.44
CA VAL A 273 -20.10 12.55 -22.91
C VAL A 273 -21.46 12.76 -23.56
N GLU A 274 -22.49 11.98 -23.19
CA GLU A 274 -23.83 12.10 -23.79
C GLU A 274 -24.45 13.48 -23.55
N VAL A 275 -24.31 14.01 -22.34
CA VAL A 275 -24.77 15.36 -21.98
C VAL A 275 -24.03 16.42 -22.79
N CYS A 276 -22.70 16.29 -22.95
CA CYS A 276 -21.89 17.23 -23.74
C CYS A 276 -22.25 17.21 -25.23
N VAL A 277 -22.44 16.01 -25.81
CA VAL A 277 -22.89 15.84 -27.20
C VAL A 277 -24.23 16.56 -27.42
N THR A 278 -25.15 16.43 -26.48
CA THR A 278 -26.46 17.06 -26.57
C THR A 278 -26.39 18.59 -26.42
N LEU A 279 -25.53 19.09 -25.53
CA LEU A 279 -25.28 20.52 -25.35
C LEU A 279 -24.38 21.13 -26.44
N LYS A 280 -23.86 20.29 -27.35
CA LYS A 280 -22.90 20.64 -28.41
C LYS A 280 -21.64 21.35 -27.88
N ILE A 281 -21.14 20.88 -26.75
CA ILE A 281 -19.85 21.31 -26.18
C ILE A 281 -18.85 20.16 -26.28
N ASN A 282 -17.56 20.47 -26.30
CA ASN A 282 -16.54 19.44 -26.22
C ASN A 282 -16.57 18.73 -24.85
N PRO A 283 -16.77 17.39 -24.77
CA PRO A 283 -16.80 16.64 -23.51
C PRO A 283 -15.57 16.81 -22.63
N VAL A 284 -14.40 17.03 -23.23
CA VAL A 284 -13.14 17.28 -22.52
C VAL A 284 -13.28 18.44 -21.52
N SER A 285 -14.14 19.42 -21.82
CA SER A 285 -14.39 20.57 -20.94
C SER A 285 -15.17 20.25 -19.67
N LEU A 286 -15.80 19.08 -19.56
CA LEU A 286 -16.41 18.56 -18.31
C LEU A 286 -15.64 17.36 -17.75
N LEU A 287 -15.06 16.53 -18.61
CA LEU A 287 -14.29 15.35 -18.21
C LEU A 287 -13.01 15.70 -17.44
N ILE A 288 -12.21 16.67 -17.89
CA ILE A 288 -10.99 17.07 -17.15
C ILE A 288 -11.34 17.62 -15.75
N PRO A 289 -12.32 18.53 -15.59
CA PRO A 289 -12.79 18.93 -14.26
C PRO A 289 -13.26 17.76 -13.38
N GLU A 290 -13.95 16.77 -13.94
CA GLU A 290 -14.34 15.56 -13.21
C GLU A 290 -13.14 14.75 -12.75
N VAL A 291 -12.10 14.60 -13.58
CA VAL A 291 -10.85 13.93 -13.17
C VAL A 291 -10.21 14.63 -11.97
N PHE A 292 -10.12 15.96 -12.00
CA PHE A 292 -9.62 16.75 -10.87
C PHE A 292 -10.43 16.47 -9.61
N ALA A 293 -11.75 16.51 -9.72
CA ALA A 293 -12.65 16.29 -8.60
C ALA A 293 -12.58 14.85 -8.08
N CYS A 294 -12.42 13.87 -8.97
CA CYS A 294 -12.23 12.47 -8.65
C CYS A 294 -10.97 12.29 -7.81
N ASN A 295 -9.81 12.68 -8.33
CA ASN A 295 -8.55 12.50 -7.60
C ASN A 295 -8.53 13.26 -6.26
N VAL A 296 -9.05 14.50 -6.21
CA VAL A 296 -9.15 15.29 -4.96
C VAL A 296 -10.12 14.64 -3.95
N GLY A 297 -11.28 14.16 -4.42
CA GLY A 297 -12.27 13.48 -3.59
C GLY A 297 -11.75 12.17 -3.01
N GLY A 298 -11.09 11.36 -3.83
CA GLY A 298 -10.50 10.08 -3.40
C GLY A 298 -9.34 10.25 -2.43
N THR A 299 -8.62 11.38 -2.52
CA THR A 299 -7.57 11.74 -1.56
C THR A 299 -8.11 11.94 -0.14
N ALA A 300 -9.37 12.35 0.02
CA ALA A 300 -9.93 12.74 1.32
C ALA A 300 -10.16 11.57 2.28
N THR A 301 -10.25 10.34 1.78
CA THR A 301 -10.57 9.16 2.60
C THR A 301 -9.59 8.03 2.36
N LEU A 302 -9.57 7.07 3.30
CA LEU A 302 -8.73 5.88 3.21
C LEU A 302 -9.00 5.02 1.97
N ILE A 303 -10.23 5.02 1.44
CA ILE A 303 -10.69 4.02 0.45
C ILE A 303 -10.73 4.59 -0.97
N GLY A 304 -10.86 5.91 -1.12
CA GLY A 304 -11.15 6.51 -2.41
C GLY A 304 -10.04 6.33 -3.46
N ASP A 305 -8.78 6.21 -3.02
CA ASP A 305 -7.64 5.99 -3.91
C ASP A 305 -6.73 4.87 -3.37
N PRO A 306 -6.20 3.95 -4.21
CA PRO A 306 -5.33 2.89 -3.72
C PRO A 306 -4.05 3.36 -3.00
N PRO A 307 -3.38 4.48 -3.36
CA PRO A 307 -2.32 5.07 -2.55
C PRO A 307 -2.72 5.26 -1.07
N ASN A 308 -3.93 5.75 -0.80
CA ASN A 308 -4.41 5.95 0.57
C ASN A 308 -4.61 4.63 1.31
N ILE A 309 -5.17 3.63 0.62
CA ILE A 309 -5.33 2.27 1.18
C ILE A 309 -3.95 1.71 1.58
N MET A 310 -2.95 1.87 0.71
CA MET A 310 -1.60 1.40 0.95
C MET A 310 -0.92 2.14 2.11
N ILE A 311 -1.04 3.47 2.16
CA ILE A 311 -0.51 4.30 3.25
C ILE A 311 -1.17 3.88 4.57
N GLY A 312 -2.50 3.76 4.60
CA GLY A 312 -3.22 3.41 5.82
C GLY A 312 -2.91 2.02 6.33
N SER A 313 -2.80 1.02 5.44
CA SER A 313 -2.43 -0.34 5.84
C SER A 313 -0.98 -0.43 6.35
N TYR A 314 -0.04 0.26 5.69
CA TYR A 314 1.38 0.26 6.06
C TYR A 314 1.64 1.03 7.36
N ALA A 315 1.05 2.22 7.50
CA ALA A 315 1.21 3.10 8.66
C ALA A 315 0.24 2.79 9.81
N LYS A 316 -0.70 1.84 9.61
CA LYS A 316 -1.77 1.49 10.56
C LYS A 316 -2.67 2.69 10.92
N LEU A 317 -2.97 3.51 9.93
CA LEU A 317 -3.87 4.66 10.07
C LEU A 317 -5.32 4.22 9.84
N SER A 318 -6.23 4.81 10.63
CA SER A 318 -7.65 4.55 10.54
C SER A 318 -8.34 5.42 9.49
N PHE A 319 -9.54 5.01 9.08
CA PHE A 319 -10.40 5.81 8.19
C PHE A 319 -10.62 7.23 8.72
N MET A 320 -10.83 7.36 10.03
CA MET A 320 -11.06 8.66 10.65
C MET A 320 -9.81 9.56 10.67
N ASP A 321 -8.61 8.97 10.67
CA ASP A 321 -7.36 9.75 10.57
C ASP A 321 -7.27 10.44 9.21
N PHE A 322 -7.63 9.75 8.12
CA PHE A 322 -7.70 10.38 6.79
C PHE A 322 -8.76 11.49 6.76
N VAL A 323 -9.96 11.21 7.26
CA VAL A 323 -11.06 12.19 7.26
C VAL A 323 -10.68 13.44 8.04
N ALA A 324 -10.10 13.29 9.23
CA ALA A 324 -9.72 14.42 10.08
C ALA A 324 -8.62 15.29 9.47
N ASN A 325 -7.59 14.68 8.88
CA ASN A 325 -6.39 15.39 8.42
C ASN A 325 -6.49 15.89 6.97
N LEU A 326 -7.25 15.21 6.11
CA LEU A 326 -7.26 15.48 4.67
C LEU A 326 -8.56 16.14 4.17
N THR A 327 -9.71 15.91 4.78
CA THR A 327 -11.01 16.38 4.23
C THR A 327 -11.07 17.89 4.04
N ILE A 328 -10.58 18.67 5.00
CA ILE A 328 -10.63 20.13 4.94
C ILE A 328 -9.78 20.65 3.78
N ILE A 329 -8.53 20.18 3.67
CA ILE A 329 -7.63 20.61 2.62
C ILE A 329 -8.09 20.11 1.24
N CYS A 330 -8.60 18.88 1.12
CA CYS A 330 -9.22 18.39 -0.10
C CYS A 330 -10.44 19.25 -0.50
N GLY A 331 -11.25 19.70 0.45
CA GLY A 331 -12.35 20.64 0.19
C GLY A 331 -11.87 21.98 -0.36
N ILE A 332 -10.79 22.55 0.20
CA ILE A 332 -10.17 23.78 -0.30
C ILE A 332 -9.63 23.56 -1.72
N CYS A 333 -8.90 22.46 -1.96
CA CYS A 333 -8.39 22.10 -3.27
C CYS A 333 -9.53 21.90 -4.29
N LEU A 334 -10.63 21.28 -3.89
CA LEU A 334 -11.80 21.06 -4.75
C LEU A 334 -12.45 22.38 -5.17
N VAL A 335 -12.66 23.31 -4.22
CA VAL A 335 -13.20 24.65 -4.50
C VAL A 335 -12.27 25.41 -5.44
N PHE A 336 -10.96 25.39 -5.19
CA PHE A 336 -9.98 25.99 -6.09
C PHE A 336 -10.07 25.40 -7.49
N SER A 337 -10.05 24.07 -7.63
CA SER A 337 -10.15 23.38 -8.91
C SER A 337 -11.44 23.72 -9.66
N MET A 338 -12.58 23.83 -8.95
CA MET A 338 -13.85 24.27 -9.54
C MET A 338 -13.74 25.69 -10.10
N LEU A 339 -13.25 26.64 -9.31
CA LEU A 339 -13.10 28.04 -9.76
C LEU A 339 -12.14 28.15 -10.95
N TYR A 340 -11.03 27.41 -10.92
CA TYR A 340 -10.08 27.34 -12.02
C TYR A 340 -10.75 26.80 -13.30
N CYS A 341 -11.41 25.65 -13.23
CA CYS A 341 -12.07 25.02 -14.37
C CYS A 341 -13.17 25.90 -14.96
N LEU A 342 -13.99 26.55 -14.12
CA LEU A 342 -15.02 27.49 -14.55
C LEU A 342 -14.42 28.69 -15.30
N ALA A 343 -13.28 29.21 -14.84
CA ALA A 343 -12.60 30.31 -15.50
C ALA A 343 -11.95 29.87 -16.83
N TRP A 344 -11.28 28.71 -16.83
CA TRP A 344 -10.56 28.19 -17.99
C TRP A 344 -11.50 27.80 -19.14
N TYR A 345 -12.57 27.06 -18.83
CA TYR A 345 -13.53 26.58 -19.83
C TYR A 345 -14.70 27.54 -20.10
N ARG A 346 -14.68 28.76 -19.54
CA ARG A 346 -15.71 29.80 -19.75
C ARG A 346 -16.11 29.98 -21.22
N LYS A 347 -15.12 30.02 -22.12
CA LYS A 347 -15.36 30.21 -23.56
C LYS A 347 -16.07 29.01 -24.19
N GLU A 348 -15.78 27.81 -23.73
CA GLU A 348 -16.41 26.58 -24.23
C GLU A 348 -17.83 26.45 -23.67
N TYR A 349 -18.02 26.70 -22.37
CA TYR A 349 -19.33 26.70 -21.74
C TYR A 349 -20.27 27.76 -22.33
N ALA A 350 -19.74 28.89 -22.80
CA ALA A 350 -20.51 29.90 -23.51
C ALA A 350 -21.03 29.46 -24.89
N LYS A 351 -20.47 28.41 -25.51
CA LYS A 351 -20.94 27.87 -26.79
C LYS A 351 -22.15 26.94 -26.63
N ALA A 352 -22.46 26.53 -25.39
CA ALA A 352 -23.47 25.54 -25.12
C ALA A 352 -24.81 25.93 -25.73
N GLN A 353 -25.33 25.05 -26.58
CA GLN A 353 -26.65 25.23 -27.17
C GLN A 353 -27.66 24.59 -26.25
N VAL A 354 -28.23 25.42 -25.39
CA VAL A 354 -29.31 25.03 -24.51
C VAL A 354 -30.59 24.96 -25.36
N GLY A 355 -30.78 23.83 -26.04
CA GLY A 355 -32.05 23.47 -26.68
C GLY A 355 -33.15 23.27 -25.64
N ASN A 356 -34.29 22.68 -26.03
CA ASN A 356 -35.47 22.49 -25.18
C ASN A 356 -35.14 21.67 -23.90
N VAL A 357 -34.65 22.34 -22.84
CA VAL A 357 -34.08 21.71 -21.63
C VAL A 357 -35.07 20.75 -21.00
N GLY A 358 -36.35 21.11 -21.02
CA GLY A 358 -37.43 20.25 -20.50
C GLY A 358 -37.53 18.92 -21.23
N GLU A 359 -37.39 18.92 -22.55
CA GLU A 359 -37.44 17.72 -23.39
C GLU A 359 -36.21 16.83 -23.14
N MET A 360 -35.03 17.43 -23.00
CA MET A 360 -33.80 16.69 -22.67
C MET A 360 -33.86 16.09 -21.26
N ILE A 361 -34.32 16.86 -20.25
CA ILE A 361 -34.54 16.35 -18.90
C ILE A 361 -35.54 15.18 -18.93
N GLN A 362 -36.59 15.28 -19.74
CA GLN A 362 -37.59 14.21 -19.86
C GLN A 362 -37.00 12.96 -20.52
N ARG A 363 -36.24 13.11 -21.61
CA ARG A 363 -35.54 12.01 -22.26
C ARG A 363 -34.55 11.32 -21.32
N LEU A 364 -33.68 12.08 -20.66
CA LEU A 364 -32.72 11.53 -19.69
C LEU A 364 -33.41 10.85 -18.51
N LYS A 365 -34.57 11.37 -18.07
CA LYS A 365 -35.40 10.73 -17.04
C LYS A 365 -35.95 9.38 -17.50
N GLU A 366 -36.23 9.21 -18.78
CA GLU A 366 -36.74 7.95 -19.34
C GLU A 366 -35.60 6.94 -19.54
N GLU A 367 -34.44 7.41 -19.97
CA GLU A 367 -33.26 6.58 -20.26
C GLU A 367 -32.48 6.17 -18.99
N TYR A 368 -32.34 7.08 -18.02
CA TYR A 368 -31.52 6.89 -16.81
C TYR A 368 -32.37 6.64 -15.56
N GLN A 369 -33.13 5.56 -15.58
CA GLN A 369 -33.95 5.13 -14.46
C GLN A 369 -33.23 4.13 -13.56
N ILE A 370 -33.60 4.16 -12.29
CA ILE A 370 -33.23 3.09 -11.35
C ILE A 370 -33.95 1.82 -11.80
N THR A 371 -33.17 0.85 -12.27
CA THR A 371 -33.68 -0.43 -12.79
C THR A 371 -34.17 -1.34 -11.67
N ASN A 372 -33.48 -1.33 -10.51
CA ASN A 372 -33.78 -2.21 -9.39
C ASN A 372 -33.72 -1.47 -8.05
N ARG A 373 -34.87 -0.98 -7.59
CA ARG A 373 -34.99 -0.25 -6.31
C ARG A 373 -34.70 -1.12 -5.08
N LYS A 374 -35.05 -2.41 -5.13
CA LYS A 374 -34.79 -3.35 -4.03
C LYS A 374 -33.28 -3.51 -3.84
N LEU A 375 -32.57 -3.81 -4.93
CA LEU A 375 -31.12 -3.96 -4.94
C LEU A 375 -30.42 -2.65 -4.56
N LEU A 376 -30.92 -1.49 -5.02
CA LEU A 376 -30.41 -0.19 -4.59
C LEU A 376 -30.55 0.02 -3.08
N THR A 377 -31.69 -0.33 -2.50
CA THR A 377 -31.92 -0.17 -1.07
C THR A 377 -31.02 -1.13 -0.27
N GLN A 378 -30.92 -2.40 -0.70
CA GLN A 378 -30.03 -3.38 -0.10
C GLN A 378 -28.56 -2.94 -0.17
N GLY A 379 -28.10 -2.55 -1.36
CA GLY A 379 -26.74 -2.05 -1.58
C GLY A 379 -26.44 -0.77 -0.81
N GLY A 380 -27.36 0.18 -0.78
CA GLY A 380 -27.19 1.43 -0.03
C GLY A 380 -27.15 1.21 1.48
N VAL A 381 -28.00 0.34 2.03
CA VAL A 381 -27.96 -0.03 3.45
C VAL A 381 -26.66 -0.72 3.81
N VAL A 382 -26.22 -1.68 2.99
CA VAL A 382 -24.96 -2.40 3.25
C VAL A 382 -23.76 -1.47 3.10
N LEU A 383 -23.70 -0.63 2.06
CA LEU A 383 -22.65 0.38 1.91
C LEU A 383 -22.61 1.33 3.12
N GLY A 384 -23.77 1.81 3.58
CA GLY A 384 -23.85 2.63 4.79
C GLY A 384 -23.35 1.91 6.05
N ALA A 385 -23.68 0.61 6.20
CA ALA A 385 -23.16 -0.21 7.28
C ALA A 385 -21.65 -0.45 7.18
N THR A 386 -21.12 -0.66 5.97
CA THR A 386 -19.67 -0.79 5.73
C THR A 386 -18.94 0.50 6.06
N ILE A 387 -19.48 1.66 5.64
CA ILE A 387 -18.94 2.98 6.00
C ILE A 387 -18.95 3.18 7.52
N PHE A 388 -20.04 2.80 8.19
CA PHE A 388 -20.10 2.82 9.65
C PHE A 388 -19.02 1.93 10.29
N LEU A 389 -18.81 0.71 9.76
CA LEU A 389 -17.74 -0.17 10.21
C LEU A 389 -16.35 0.46 9.98
N PHE A 390 -16.13 1.15 8.86
CA PHE A 390 -14.89 1.90 8.65
C PHE A 390 -14.70 3.02 9.70
N ILE A 391 -15.75 3.76 10.04
CA ILE A 391 -15.64 4.82 11.06
C ILE A 391 -15.17 4.25 12.41
N ILE A 392 -15.65 3.05 12.79
CA ILE A 392 -15.34 2.44 14.08
C ILE A 392 -14.20 1.41 14.06
N HIS A 393 -13.64 1.07 12.89
CA HIS A 393 -12.69 -0.05 12.77
C HIS A 393 -11.44 0.14 13.65
N GLY A 394 -10.97 1.39 13.79
CA GLY A 394 -9.82 1.72 14.63
C GLY A 394 -10.07 1.42 16.11
N ALA A 395 -11.26 1.74 16.61
CA ALA A 395 -11.69 1.43 17.98
C ALA A 395 -11.86 -0.08 18.21
N LEU A 396 -12.21 -0.83 17.16
CA LEU A 396 -12.34 -2.29 17.21
C LEU A 396 -11.01 -3.03 16.99
N HIS A 397 -9.92 -2.31 16.69
CA HIS A 397 -8.64 -2.88 16.30
C HIS A 397 -8.77 -3.88 15.14
N MET A 398 -9.69 -3.54 14.22
CA MET A 398 -10.03 -4.34 13.06
C MET A 398 -9.40 -3.71 11.82
N GLU A 399 -8.85 -4.56 10.95
CA GLU A 399 -8.35 -4.12 9.65
C GLU A 399 -9.52 -3.67 8.74
N PRO A 400 -9.36 -2.59 7.94
CA PRO A 400 -10.41 -2.10 7.04
C PRO A 400 -10.91 -3.17 6.07
N SER A 401 -10.02 -4.05 5.59
CA SER A 401 -10.35 -5.15 4.69
C SER A 401 -11.46 -6.05 5.24
N ILE A 402 -11.48 -6.30 6.55
CA ILE A 402 -12.47 -7.15 7.22
C ILE A 402 -13.84 -6.47 7.19
N ALA A 403 -13.92 -5.17 7.47
CA ALA A 403 -15.17 -4.41 7.36
C ALA A 403 -15.77 -4.51 5.95
N ALA A 404 -14.93 -4.31 4.94
CA ALA A 404 -15.35 -4.37 3.55
C ALA A 404 -15.79 -5.77 3.13
N MET A 405 -15.04 -6.81 3.49
CA MET A 405 -15.39 -8.20 3.17
C MET A 405 -16.71 -8.62 3.81
N ILE A 406 -16.99 -8.21 5.05
CA ILE A 406 -18.28 -8.46 5.69
C ILE A 406 -19.40 -7.77 4.90
N GLY A 407 -19.19 -6.51 4.51
CA GLY A 407 -20.13 -5.78 3.67
C GLY A 407 -20.39 -6.47 2.33
N ALA A 408 -19.34 -6.84 1.60
CA ALA A 408 -19.44 -7.52 0.32
C ALA A 408 -20.16 -8.87 0.45
N ALA A 409 -19.79 -9.69 1.44
CA ALA A 409 -20.42 -10.99 1.68
C ALA A 409 -21.90 -10.87 2.03
N VAL A 410 -22.26 -9.96 2.95
CA VAL A 410 -23.67 -9.70 3.31
C VAL A 410 -24.45 -9.21 2.10
N LEU A 411 -23.87 -8.31 1.30
CA LEU A 411 -24.53 -7.80 0.11
C LEU A 411 -24.80 -8.90 -0.92
N LEU A 412 -23.84 -9.79 -1.18
CA LEU A 412 -24.02 -10.91 -2.09
C LEU A 412 -25.13 -11.86 -1.63
N VAL A 413 -25.15 -12.19 -0.33
CA VAL A 413 -26.19 -13.05 0.25
C VAL A 413 -27.58 -12.42 0.15
N VAL A 414 -27.69 -11.13 0.49
CA VAL A 414 -28.98 -10.42 0.55
C VAL A 414 -29.50 -10.03 -0.84
N SER A 415 -28.60 -9.72 -1.77
CA SER A 415 -28.95 -9.38 -3.15
C SER A 415 -29.30 -10.61 -4.00
N GLY A 416 -28.74 -11.77 -3.68
CA GLY A 416 -28.85 -12.98 -4.50
C GLY A 416 -28.12 -12.86 -5.84
N VAL A 417 -27.21 -11.89 -5.98
CA VAL A 417 -26.39 -11.75 -7.19
C VAL A 417 -25.39 -12.90 -7.25
N ASN A 418 -25.16 -13.42 -8.45
CA ASN A 418 -24.25 -14.54 -8.65
C ASN A 418 -22.80 -14.11 -8.35
N ILE A 419 -22.18 -14.76 -7.35
CA ILE A 419 -20.79 -14.48 -6.97
C ILE A 419 -19.81 -14.71 -8.12
N VAL A 420 -19.99 -15.75 -8.93
CA VAL A 420 -19.11 -16.07 -10.06
C VAL A 420 -19.12 -14.91 -11.07
N GLU A 421 -20.31 -14.40 -11.37
CA GLU A 421 -20.47 -13.26 -12.27
C GLU A 421 -19.78 -11.99 -11.73
N MET A 422 -19.85 -11.76 -10.40
CA MET A 422 -19.14 -10.65 -9.75
C MET A 422 -17.63 -10.83 -9.82
N LEU A 423 -17.14 -12.04 -9.54
CA LEU A 423 -15.73 -12.35 -9.59
C LEU A 423 -15.17 -12.25 -11.02
N GLU A 424 -15.95 -12.60 -12.04
CA GLU A 424 -15.50 -12.59 -13.44
C GLU A 424 -15.57 -11.22 -14.11
N HIS A 425 -16.59 -10.41 -13.80
CA HIS A 425 -16.88 -9.20 -14.58
C HIS A 425 -16.70 -7.88 -13.82
N GLU A 426 -16.81 -7.88 -12.50
CA GLU A 426 -16.73 -6.63 -11.71
C GLU A 426 -15.36 -6.48 -11.02
N ILE A 427 -14.66 -7.59 -10.72
CA ILE A 427 -13.31 -7.52 -10.14
C ILE A 427 -12.28 -7.23 -11.23
N GLU A 428 -11.48 -6.20 -10.99
CA GLU A 428 -10.31 -5.89 -11.81
C GLU A 428 -9.10 -6.77 -11.43
N TRP A 429 -9.12 -8.04 -11.81
CA TRP A 429 -7.98 -8.95 -11.60
C TRP A 429 -6.63 -8.39 -12.06
N PRO A 430 -6.52 -7.69 -13.21
CA PRO A 430 -5.25 -7.09 -13.62
C PRO A 430 -4.74 -6.07 -12.61
N THR A 431 -5.63 -5.31 -11.98
CA THR A 431 -5.30 -4.31 -10.95
C THR A 431 -4.82 -5.03 -9.68
N LEU A 432 -5.53 -6.06 -9.20
CA LEU A 432 -5.11 -6.84 -8.01
C LEU A 432 -3.75 -7.54 -8.23
N ILE A 433 -3.54 -8.19 -9.37
CA ILE A 433 -2.26 -8.84 -9.72
C ILE A 433 -1.14 -7.81 -9.82
N PHE A 434 -1.43 -6.63 -10.37
CA PHE A 434 -0.46 -5.54 -10.44
C PHE A 434 0.02 -5.13 -9.04
N PHE A 435 -0.88 -4.91 -8.07
CA PHE A 435 -0.50 -4.60 -6.69
C PHE A 435 0.36 -5.69 -6.06
N MET A 436 -0.06 -6.96 -6.17
CA MET A 436 0.69 -8.09 -5.61
C MET A 436 2.12 -8.14 -6.15
N MET A 437 2.29 -8.05 -7.47
CA MET A 437 3.61 -8.13 -8.09
C MET A 437 4.45 -6.86 -7.86
N LEU A 438 3.82 -5.70 -7.80
CA LEU A 438 4.49 -4.44 -7.47
C LEU A 438 5.05 -4.47 -6.04
N PHE A 439 4.31 -4.99 -5.06
CA PHE A 439 4.82 -5.17 -3.70
C PHE A 439 6.06 -6.07 -3.65
N VAL A 440 6.08 -7.14 -4.43
CA VAL A 440 7.26 -8.01 -4.55
C VAL A 440 8.45 -7.25 -5.14
N VAL A 441 8.24 -6.45 -6.19
CA VAL A 441 9.31 -5.63 -6.80
C VAL A 441 9.87 -4.61 -5.81
N VAL A 442 8.99 -3.89 -5.10
CA VAL A 442 9.38 -2.91 -4.08
C VAL A 442 10.12 -3.59 -2.92
N ALA A 443 9.64 -4.75 -2.47
CA ALA A 443 10.30 -5.50 -1.41
C ALA A 443 11.70 -5.97 -1.81
N GLY A 444 11.91 -6.38 -3.07
CA GLY A 444 13.24 -6.70 -3.58
C GLY A 444 14.21 -5.51 -3.53
N ALA A 445 13.73 -4.31 -3.89
CA ALA A 445 14.49 -3.07 -3.73
C ALA A 445 14.76 -2.71 -2.25
N GLU A 446 13.81 -2.98 -1.35
CA GLU A 446 14.00 -2.75 0.09
C GLU A 446 15.00 -3.73 0.71
N HIS A 447 14.91 -5.03 0.40
CA HIS A 447 15.79 -6.06 0.95
C HIS A 447 17.25 -5.84 0.54
N THR A 448 17.47 -5.36 -0.69
CA THR A 448 18.80 -5.04 -1.19
C THR A 448 19.38 -3.73 -0.67
N GLY A 449 18.57 -2.85 -0.07
CA GLY A 449 19.03 -1.61 0.56
C GLY A 449 18.87 -0.34 -0.25
N LEU A 450 18.27 -0.41 -1.43
CA LEU A 450 18.05 0.75 -2.29
C LEU A 450 17.21 1.82 -1.59
N ILE A 451 16.12 1.39 -0.97
CA ILE A 451 15.18 2.25 -0.27
C ILE A 451 15.85 2.99 0.88
N GLN A 452 16.68 2.28 1.67
CA GLN A 452 17.41 2.88 2.78
C GLN A 452 18.42 3.93 2.31
N MET A 453 19.12 3.67 1.19
CA MET A 453 20.05 4.65 0.61
C MET A 453 19.32 5.94 0.19
N ILE A 454 18.15 5.83 -0.44
CA ILE A 454 17.34 7.00 -0.80
C ILE A 454 16.88 7.74 0.46
N ALA A 455 16.42 7.00 1.47
CA ALA A 455 15.90 7.60 2.69
C ALA A 455 16.99 8.33 3.51
N ASP A 456 18.21 7.78 3.58
CA ASP A 456 19.37 8.44 4.18
C ASP A 456 19.76 9.70 3.41
N TRP A 457 19.74 9.65 2.07
CA TRP A 457 19.97 10.85 1.25
C TRP A 457 18.92 11.95 1.52
N VAL A 458 17.63 11.59 1.60
CA VAL A 458 16.57 12.55 1.94
C VAL A 458 16.79 13.14 3.34
N LYS A 459 17.18 12.31 4.31
CA LYS A 459 17.49 12.78 5.67
C LYS A 459 18.65 13.77 5.67
N ASP A 460 19.74 13.46 4.98
CA ASP A 460 20.93 14.32 4.92
C ASP A 460 20.62 15.66 4.24
N VAL A 461 19.88 15.64 3.14
CA VAL A 461 19.42 16.86 2.45
C VAL A 461 18.44 17.67 3.29
N SER A 462 17.59 17.01 4.08
CA SER A 462 16.66 17.70 5.00
C SER A 462 17.37 18.40 6.16
N GLY A 463 18.63 18.04 6.45
CA GLY A 463 19.34 18.48 7.65
C GLY A 463 18.66 18.07 8.96
N GLY A 464 17.77 17.07 8.92
CA GLY A 464 16.92 16.68 10.06
C GLY A 464 15.75 17.63 10.35
N SER A 465 15.47 18.60 9.47
CA SER A 465 14.35 19.53 9.63
C SER A 465 13.03 18.89 9.19
N LEU A 466 12.05 18.87 10.09
CA LEU A 466 10.70 18.38 9.82
C LEU A 466 10.05 19.13 8.65
N VAL A 467 10.13 20.46 8.65
CA VAL A 467 9.59 21.33 7.59
C VAL A 467 10.17 20.93 6.23
N MET A 468 11.48 20.73 6.17
CA MET A 468 12.14 20.41 4.92
C MET A 468 11.80 19.00 4.42
N ALA A 469 11.63 18.05 5.35
CA ALA A 469 11.14 16.71 5.02
C ALA A 469 9.69 16.74 4.49
N ILE A 470 8.79 17.51 5.11
CA ILE A 470 7.41 17.68 4.61
C ILE A 470 7.43 18.23 3.19
N VAL A 471 8.17 19.32 2.95
CA VAL A 471 8.27 19.97 1.64
C VAL A 471 8.84 18.99 0.60
N MET A 472 9.91 18.27 0.93
CA MET A 472 10.51 17.31 0.01
C MET A 472 9.57 16.15 -0.30
N ILE A 473 8.98 15.50 0.71
CA ILE A 473 8.06 14.38 0.48
C ILE A 473 6.87 14.83 -0.35
N LEU A 474 6.26 15.98 -0.03
CA LEU A 474 5.11 16.49 -0.76
C LEU A 474 5.45 16.80 -2.23
N TRP A 475 6.48 17.62 -2.49
CA TRP A 475 6.79 18.09 -3.84
C TRP A 475 7.44 17.03 -4.72
N VAL A 476 8.33 16.20 -4.16
CA VAL A 476 8.91 15.07 -4.90
C VAL A 476 7.81 14.10 -5.27
N SER A 477 6.88 13.82 -4.34
CA SER A 477 5.72 12.98 -4.63
C SER A 477 4.83 13.58 -5.70
N ALA A 478 4.53 14.88 -5.62
CA ALA A 478 3.70 15.54 -6.61
C ALA A 478 4.29 15.49 -8.02
N ILE A 479 5.57 15.81 -8.16
CA ILE A 479 6.24 15.89 -9.47
C ILE A 479 6.44 14.49 -10.05
N LEU A 480 6.91 13.53 -9.24
CA LEU A 480 7.12 12.16 -9.72
C LEU A 480 5.80 11.47 -10.03
N SER A 481 4.76 11.67 -9.22
CA SER A 481 3.43 11.14 -9.50
C SER A 481 2.74 11.81 -10.69
N ALA A 482 3.19 12.98 -11.13
CA ALA A 482 2.73 13.56 -12.40
C ALA A 482 3.33 12.83 -13.62
N ILE A 483 4.41 12.07 -13.46
CA ILE A 483 5.12 11.38 -14.56
C ILE A 483 4.90 9.87 -14.50
N VAL A 484 4.77 9.33 -13.30
CA VAL A 484 4.56 7.93 -13.00
C VAL A 484 3.20 7.79 -12.32
N ASP A 485 2.45 6.72 -12.62
CA ASP A 485 1.19 6.41 -11.94
C ASP A 485 1.37 6.50 -10.41
N ASN A 486 0.41 7.15 -9.73
CA ASN A 486 0.42 7.39 -8.29
C ASN A 486 0.54 6.10 -7.45
N ILE A 487 0.08 4.96 -7.96
CA ILE A 487 0.15 3.67 -7.28
C ILE A 487 1.59 3.15 -7.13
N PRO A 488 2.34 2.87 -8.23
CA PRO A 488 3.71 2.39 -8.13
C PRO A 488 4.61 3.34 -7.37
N PHE A 489 4.44 4.65 -7.58
CA PHE A 489 5.21 5.66 -6.87
C PHE A 489 5.00 5.55 -5.34
N THR A 490 3.74 5.51 -4.89
CA THR A 490 3.42 5.42 -3.46
C THR A 490 4.04 4.18 -2.83
N ALA A 491 3.96 3.03 -3.51
CA ALA A 491 4.51 1.77 -3.02
C ALA A 491 5.98 1.86 -2.60
N THR A 492 6.81 2.52 -3.42
CA THR A 492 8.24 2.72 -3.13
C THR A 492 8.47 3.75 -2.03
N MET A 493 7.60 4.75 -1.91
CA MET A 493 7.73 5.78 -0.88
C MET A 493 7.31 5.30 0.51
N LEU A 494 6.44 4.29 0.64
CA LEU A 494 6.00 3.78 1.94
C LEU A 494 7.16 3.48 2.90
N PRO A 495 8.14 2.62 2.55
CA PRO A 495 9.25 2.32 3.45
C PRO A 495 10.20 3.53 3.66
N ILE A 496 10.29 4.45 2.68
CA ILE A 496 11.08 5.69 2.81
C ILE A 496 10.44 6.60 3.87
N VAL A 497 9.14 6.85 3.77
CA VAL A 497 8.39 7.69 4.70
C VAL A 497 8.36 7.08 6.09
N ALA A 498 8.18 5.76 6.21
CA ALA A 498 8.26 5.08 7.50
C ALA A 498 9.61 5.27 8.18
N TYR A 499 10.71 5.14 7.41
CA TYR A 499 12.04 5.39 7.93
C TYR A 499 12.20 6.84 8.41
N LEU A 500 11.84 7.82 7.56
CA LEU A 500 11.96 9.24 7.87
C LEU A 500 11.13 9.63 9.10
N THR A 501 9.94 9.06 9.24
CA THR A 501 9.05 9.24 10.40
C THR A 501 9.72 8.79 11.71
N GLY A 502 10.53 7.72 11.65
CA GLY A 502 11.25 7.20 12.81
C GLY A 502 12.52 7.99 13.18
N VAL A 503 13.15 8.66 12.22
CA VAL A 503 14.46 9.31 12.43
C VAL A 503 14.42 10.84 12.48
N ILE A 504 13.39 11.47 11.93
CA ILE A 504 13.24 12.94 11.95
C ILE A 504 12.51 13.36 13.23
N PRO A 505 13.10 14.22 14.07
CA PRO A 505 12.43 14.76 15.25
C PRO A 505 11.13 15.48 14.87
N GLY A 506 10.03 15.19 15.57
CA GLY A 506 8.71 15.80 15.32
C GLY A 506 7.89 15.09 14.23
N ALA A 507 8.47 14.18 13.44
CA ALA A 507 7.73 13.45 12.42
C ALA A 507 6.82 12.35 12.99
N GLN A 508 6.94 12.02 14.28
CA GLN A 508 6.21 10.91 14.93
C GLN A 508 4.68 11.09 14.91
N GLY A 509 4.19 12.32 14.72
CA GLY A 509 2.76 12.62 14.54
C GLY A 509 2.16 12.10 13.23
N GLY A 510 2.99 11.61 12.30
CA GLY A 510 2.51 11.02 11.04
C GLY A 510 2.32 12.01 9.89
N VAL A 511 2.72 13.28 10.06
CA VAL A 511 2.60 14.33 9.02
C VAL A 511 3.20 13.96 7.67
N LEU A 512 4.28 13.16 7.65
CA LEU A 512 4.92 12.71 6.42
C LEU A 512 4.03 11.74 5.61
N TRP A 513 3.10 11.03 6.25
CA TRP A 513 2.10 10.20 5.58
C TRP A 513 1.07 11.06 4.85
N TRP A 514 0.64 12.16 5.46
CA TRP A 514 -0.25 13.14 4.82
C TRP A 514 0.43 13.88 3.68
N ALA A 515 1.72 14.21 3.83
CA ALA A 515 2.53 14.77 2.76
C ALA A 515 2.63 13.82 1.55
N LEU A 516 2.82 12.52 1.80
CA LEU A 516 2.84 11.50 0.76
C LEU A 516 1.46 11.35 0.10
N ALA A 517 0.38 11.24 0.87
CA ALA A 517 -0.98 11.10 0.36
C ALA A 517 -1.38 12.29 -0.53
N LEU A 518 -1.23 13.53 -0.04
CA LEU A 518 -1.53 14.74 -0.80
C LEU A 518 -0.62 14.88 -2.01
N GLY A 519 0.68 14.59 -1.86
CA GLY A 519 1.65 14.68 -2.96
C GLY A 519 1.34 13.70 -4.08
N ALA A 520 1.19 12.42 -3.77
CA ALA A 520 0.92 11.38 -4.75
C ALA A 520 -0.45 11.60 -5.43
N CYS A 521 -1.53 11.77 -4.66
CA CYS A 521 -2.86 11.84 -5.24
C CYS A 521 -3.11 13.15 -6.01
N LEU A 522 -2.68 14.30 -5.48
CA LEU A 522 -2.85 15.58 -6.18
C LEU A 522 -1.86 15.73 -7.34
N GLY A 523 -0.63 15.24 -7.17
CA GLY A 523 0.39 15.19 -8.22
C GLY A 523 -0.05 14.43 -9.46
N GLY A 524 -0.76 13.31 -9.26
CA GLY A 524 -1.35 12.52 -10.33
C GLY A 524 -2.25 13.31 -11.29
N ASN A 525 -2.78 14.47 -10.89
CA ASN A 525 -3.54 15.35 -11.79
C ASN A 525 -2.67 16.07 -12.83
N GLY A 526 -1.36 16.19 -12.64
CA GLY A 526 -0.52 17.04 -13.47
C GLY A 526 -0.43 16.63 -14.95
N THR A 527 -0.60 15.34 -15.25
CA THR A 527 -0.55 14.80 -16.62
C THR A 527 -1.58 13.69 -16.83
N MET A 528 -1.79 13.28 -18.09
CA MET A 528 -2.75 12.23 -18.43
C MET A 528 -2.36 10.83 -17.93
N ILE A 529 -1.08 10.59 -17.61
CA ILE A 529 -0.57 9.28 -17.15
C ILE A 529 -0.35 9.21 -15.64
N GLY A 530 -0.44 10.35 -14.93
CA GLY A 530 -0.11 10.43 -13.51
C GLY A 530 -1.07 9.70 -12.57
N ALA A 531 -2.30 9.43 -13.03
CA ALA A 531 -3.26 8.62 -12.28
C ALA A 531 -4.09 7.75 -13.23
N SER A 532 -4.51 6.59 -12.73
CA SER A 532 -5.30 5.62 -13.50
C SER A 532 -6.63 6.20 -14.01
N ALA A 533 -7.28 7.06 -13.22
CA ALA A 533 -8.52 7.75 -13.61
C ALA A 533 -8.32 8.64 -14.83
N ASN A 534 -7.15 9.28 -14.97
CA ASN A 534 -6.83 10.15 -16.08
C ASN A 534 -6.72 9.33 -17.37
N VAL A 535 -5.96 8.23 -17.33
CA VAL A 535 -5.75 7.31 -18.47
C VAL A 535 -7.08 6.73 -18.94
N VAL A 536 -7.93 6.27 -18.01
CA VAL A 536 -9.26 5.74 -18.32
C VAL A 536 -10.16 6.82 -18.94
N THR A 537 -10.09 8.05 -18.44
CA THR A 537 -10.85 9.17 -18.99
C THR A 537 -10.45 9.49 -20.42
N VAL A 538 -9.14 9.57 -20.69
CA VAL A 538 -8.62 9.80 -22.04
C VAL A 538 -9.03 8.66 -22.97
N GLY A 539 -8.82 7.40 -22.57
CA GLY A 539 -9.16 6.24 -23.40
C GLY A 539 -10.67 6.12 -23.70
N MET A 540 -11.53 6.49 -22.76
CA MET A 540 -12.98 6.51 -23.00
C MET A 540 -13.42 7.70 -23.85
N ALA A 541 -12.82 8.88 -23.65
CA ALA A 541 -13.07 10.04 -24.49
C ALA A 541 -12.69 9.75 -25.95
N GLU A 542 -11.55 9.08 -26.17
CA GLU A 542 -11.09 8.65 -27.49
C GLU A 542 -12.06 7.68 -28.16
N ARG A 543 -12.58 6.69 -27.41
CA ARG A 543 -13.63 5.78 -27.91
C ARG A 543 -14.91 6.52 -28.30
N ALA A 544 -15.20 7.63 -27.66
CA ALA A 544 -16.31 8.52 -28.02
C ALA A 544 -15.98 9.51 -29.16
N GLY A 545 -14.77 9.45 -29.73
CA GLY A 545 -14.33 10.29 -30.84
C GLY A 545 -13.65 11.60 -30.43
N TYR A 546 -13.30 11.77 -29.15
CA TYR A 546 -12.65 12.97 -28.63
C TYR A 546 -11.22 12.65 -28.15
N THR A 547 -10.24 12.93 -28.99
CA THR A 547 -8.82 12.72 -28.68
C THR A 547 -8.29 13.81 -27.74
N ILE A 548 -7.53 13.43 -26.72
CA ILE A 548 -6.87 14.35 -25.80
C ILE A 548 -5.36 14.08 -25.86
N SER A 549 -4.58 15.01 -26.41
CA SER A 549 -3.13 14.83 -26.43
C SER A 549 -2.51 15.09 -25.05
N PHE A 550 -1.34 14.49 -24.80
CA PHE A 550 -0.56 14.70 -23.57
C PHE A 550 -0.33 16.18 -23.26
N MET A 551 0.07 16.96 -24.26
CA MET A 551 0.35 18.39 -24.10
C MET A 551 -0.92 19.22 -23.87
N GLU A 552 -2.05 18.86 -24.47
CA GLU A 552 -3.33 19.53 -24.21
C GLU A 552 -3.78 19.29 -22.78
N TYR A 553 -3.71 18.05 -22.30
CA TYR A 553 -4.03 17.71 -20.92
C TYR A 553 -3.12 18.47 -19.95
N ALA A 554 -1.79 18.34 -20.11
CA ALA A 554 -0.81 18.96 -19.22
C ALA A 554 -0.94 20.48 -19.19
N LYS A 555 -1.26 21.13 -20.31
CA LYS A 555 -1.45 22.59 -20.37
C LYS A 555 -2.60 23.07 -19.48
N VAL A 556 -3.67 22.30 -19.37
CA VAL A 556 -4.79 22.60 -18.48
C VAL A 556 -4.50 22.15 -17.06
N ALA A 557 -3.82 21.02 -16.90
CA ALA A 557 -3.81 20.31 -15.64
C ALA A 557 -2.58 20.58 -14.75
N PHE A 558 -1.45 20.96 -15.33
CA PHE A 558 -0.20 21.12 -14.59
C PHE A 558 -0.24 22.31 -13.62
N LEU A 559 -0.76 23.46 -14.05
CA LEU A 559 -0.86 24.64 -13.19
C LEU A 559 -1.78 24.42 -11.96
N PRO A 560 -3.03 23.95 -12.10
CA PRO A 560 -3.87 23.69 -10.93
C PRO A 560 -3.29 22.59 -10.02
N MET A 561 -2.58 21.60 -10.56
CA MET A 561 -1.81 20.65 -9.75
C MET A 561 -0.79 21.37 -8.86
N MET A 562 0.07 22.22 -9.44
CA MET A 562 1.07 22.97 -8.67
C MET A 562 0.44 23.82 -7.56
N VAL A 563 -0.71 24.45 -7.83
CA VAL A 563 -1.41 25.29 -6.84
C VAL A 563 -2.04 24.44 -5.73
N THR A 564 -2.70 23.33 -6.06
CA THR A 564 -3.31 22.44 -5.04
C THR A 564 -2.24 21.80 -4.14
N VAL A 565 -1.08 21.45 -4.70
CA VAL A 565 0.09 20.98 -3.93
C VAL A 565 0.64 22.10 -3.05
N ALA A 566 0.74 23.33 -3.54
CA ALA A 566 1.18 24.47 -2.73
C ALA A 566 0.20 24.80 -1.58
N LEU A 567 -1.11 24.71 -1.82
CA LEU A 567 -2.14 24.85 -0.77
C LEU A 567 -1.99 23.76 0.29
N SER A 568 -1.75 22.53 -0.15
CA SER A 568 -1.51 21.39 0.73
C SER A 568 -0.25 21.56 1.57
N MET A 569 0.82 22.10 0.99
CA MET A 569 2.03 22.47 1.71
C MET A 569 1.73 23.48 2.81
N GLY A 570 1.01 24.56 2.47
CA GLY A 570 0.61 25.57 3.44
C GLY A 570 -0.22 24.99 4.59
N TRP A 571 -1.15 24.08 4.28
CA TRP A 571 -1.96 23.38 5.29
C TRP A 571 -1.10 22.53 6.24
N LEU A 572 -0.24 21.66 5.70
CA LEU A 572 0.62 20.80 6.51
C LEU A 572 1.56 21.62 7.41
N LEU A 573 2.10 22.73 6.91
CA LEU A 573 3.00 23.59 7.70
C LEU A 573 2.29 24.45 8.75
N LEU A 574 0.96 24.62 8.66
CA LEU A 574 0.19 25.42 9.62
C LEU A 574 -0.48 24.56 10.71
N VAL A 575 -0.86 23.33 10.36
CA VAL A 575 -1.67 22.46 11.23
C VAL A 575 -0.81 21.42 11.93
N GLU A 576 0.28 20.97 11.30
CA GLU A 576 1.06 19.80 11.74
C GLU A 576 2.50 20.15 12.19
N VAL A 577 2.91 21.42 12.07
CA VAL A 577 4.19 21.97 12.54
C VAL A 577 3.91 23.14 13.46
#